data_AF-A0AA50KP63-F1
#
_entry.id   AF-A0AA50KP63-F1
#
_cell.length_a   1.000
_cell.length_b   1.000
_cell.length_c   1.000
_cell.angle_alpha   90.00
_cell.angle_beta   90.00
_cell.angle_gamma   90.00
#
_symmetry.space_group_name_H-M   'P 1'
#
loop_
_entity.id
_entity.type
_entity.pdbx_description
1 polymer ?
#
loop_
_entity_poly.entity_id
_entity_poly.type
_entity_poly.pdbx_seq_one_letter_code
_entity_poly.pdbx_strand_id
1 'polypeptide(L)'
;MMKHMQQKARNTICALAVAMACGGVYAQGIDVVFKIDESGSMGGEIADVKANVVTIFNALPAGSHVGLVGYGSSKSGHGTSQAPHLHSPLTTDSTAFQTAVNELVANGGFEEGYRAVVESATDTVDGDSLGFTGAPYCNILITDETPAQGTVTRQNAIDAMTAEGGIFFGIMPSGLFTEAQPLADATGGQLFNLASFQEDATPVLEAVLTACVAAAAPVKVDIKPTSCPNPLKMTQKGVIPVAILGSEEFDVSRILPDTVKMAGDCEALRWSYEDVATPYDGGFSEPVLENECTAEGADGWTDLTLKFNSQCVAGQLGEVNEREARLISISGKYLNDENEEVEFEASDVMRLMP
;
A
#
# COMPACT_ATOMS: atom_id res chain seq x y z
N MET A 1 18.30 29.70 -3.15
CA MET A 1 18.50 28.54 -2.26
C MET A 1 17.46 28.46 -1.14
N MET A 2 17.20 29.51 -0.35
CA MET A 2 16.17 29.47 0.71
C MET A 2 14.72 29.25 0.22
N LYS A 3 14.33 29.74 -0.97
CA LYS A 3 12.98 29.49 -1.53
C LYS A 3 12.74 28.04 -1.98
N HIS A 4 13.77 27.31 -2.39
CA HIS A 4 13.65 25.89 -2.76
C HIS A 4 13.63 24.97 -1.53
N MET A 5 14.33 25.32 -0.44
CA MET A 5 14.22 24.58 0.83
C MET A 5 12.85 24.75 1.50
N GLN A 6 12.24 25.94 1.40
CA GLN A 6 10.88 26.17 1.93
C GLN A 6 9.77 25.53 1.09
N GLN A 7 9.99 25.31 -0.21
CA GLN A 7 9.04 24.61 -1.06
C GLN A 7 9.14 23.08 -0.92
N LYS A 8 10.36 22.56 -0.71
CA LYS A 8 10.59 21.15 -0.34
C LYS A 8 9.99 20.84 1.04
N ALA A 9 10.21 21.70 2.04
CA ALA A 9 9.59 21.56 3.36
C ALA A 9 8.06 21.69 3.35
N ARG A 10 7.48 22.53 2.48
CA ARG A 10 6.01 22.64 2.33
C ARG A 10 5.38 21.44 1.64
N ASN A 11 6.07 20.82 0.66
CA ASN A 11 5.61 19.58 0.04
C ASN A 11 5.75 18.37 0.97
N THR A 12 6.81 18.30 1.78
CA THR A 12 6.99 17.27 2.82
C THR A 12 5.94 17.39 3.93
N ILE A 13 5.55 18.62 4.32
CA ILE A 13 4.47 18.83 5.29
C ILE A 13 3.10 18.47 4.69
N CYS A 14 2.91 18.55 3.38
CA CYS A 14 1.64 18.20 2.73
C CYS A 14 1.44 16.68 2.61
N ALA A 15 2.49 15.92 2.29
CA ALA A 15 2.44 14.46 2.28
C ALA A 15 2.32 13.87 3.71
N LEU A 16 3.03 14.46 4.68
CA LEU A 16 2.87 14.12 6.09
C LEU A 16 1.49 14.53 6.61
N ALA A 17 0.87 15.60 6.09
CA ALA A 17 -0.51 15.94 6.43
C ALA A 17 -1.53 14.98 5.80
N VAL A 18 -1.24 14.28 4.70
CA VAL A 18 -2.14 13.23 4.21
C VAL A 18 -2.04 11.99 5.11
N ALA A 19 -0.84 11.50 5.43
CA ALA A 19 -0.69 10.34 6.33
C ALA A 19 -1.05 10.65 7.81
N MET A 20 -0.86 11.88 8.28
CA MET A 20 -1.08 12.29 9.68
C MET A 20 -2.41 13.04 9.90
N ALA A 21 -3.07 13.57 8.86
CA ALA A 21 -4.50 13.90 8.91
C ALA A 21 -5.39 12.68 8.59
N CYS A 22 -4.86 11.61 7.99
CA CYS A 22 -5.41 10.25 7.98
C CYS A 22 -5.28 9.53 9.34
N GLY A 23 -5.20 10.25 10.47
CA GLY A 23 -4.96 9.69 11.81
C GLY A 23 -6.10 8.84 12.39
N GLY A 24 -7.04 8.34 11.58
CA GLY A 24 -8.27 7.71 12.07
C GLY A 24 -8.66 6.36 11.47
N VAL A 25 -7.90 5.77 10.52
CA VAL A 25 -8.50 4.78 9.60
C VAL A 25 -7.57 3.63 9.20
N TYR A 26 -7.03 2.82 10.10
CA TYR A 26 -6.51 1.51 9.67
C TYR A 26 -6.85 0.48 10.76
N ALA A 27 -8.11 0.03 10.76
CA ALA A 27 -8.54 -1.06 11.64
C ALA A 27 -7.99 -2.41 11.17
N GLN A 28 -7.62 -2.52 9.89
CA GLN A 28 -6.90 -3.66 9.33
C GLN A 28 -5.45 -3.23 9.13
N GLY A 29 -4.51 -3.93 9.77
CA GLY A 29 -3.09 -3.72 9.51
C GLY A 29 -2.71 -4.18 8.11
N ILE A 30 -1.41 -4.16 7.81
CA ILE A 30 -0.87 -4.74 6.57
C ILE A 30 0.06 -5.91 6.88
N ASP A 31 0.24 -6.79 5.91
CA ASP A 31 1.26 -7.82 5.97
C ASP A 31 2.52 -7.33 5.26
N VAL A 32 3.64 -7.26 5.96
CA VAL A 32 4.94 -6.83 5.40
C VAL A 32 5.96 -7.95 5.55
N VAL A 33 6.54 -8.40 4.44
CA VAL A 33 7.61 -9.40 4.48
C VAL A 33 8.92 -8.80 4.02
N PHE A 34 9.89 -8.75 4.93
CA PHE A 34 11.26 -8.40 4.64
C PHE A 34 12.03 -9.63 4.18
N LYS A 35 12.68 -9.56 3.02
CA LYS A 35 13.66 -10.54 2.56
C LYS A 35 15.02 -9.87 2.59
N ILE A 36 15.91 -10.36 3.42
CA ILE A 36 17.19 -9.71 3.68
C ILE A 36 18.32 -10.63 3.24
N ASP A 37 19.19 -10.07 2.41
CA ASP A 37 20.43 -10.69 1.99
C ASP A 37 21.39 -10.91 3.17
N GLU A 38 21.84 -12.14 3.33
CA GLU A 38 22.77 -12.57 4.39
C GLU A 38 24.15 -12.94 3.84
N SER A 39 24.48 -12.45 2.64
CA SER A 39 25.79 -12.63 2.03
C SER A 39 26.90 -11.91 2.81
N GLY A 40 28.14 -12.33 2.57
CA GLY A 40 29.31 -11.72 3.21
C GLY A 40 29.55 -10.25 2.82
N SER A 41 29.06 -9.81 1.66
CA SER A 41 29.23 -8.42 1.19
C SER A 41 28.39 -7.43 2.00
N MET A 42 27.23 -7.86 2.48
CA MET A 42 26.35 -7.11 3.39
C MET A 42 26.98 -6.81 4.77
N GLY A 43 28.18 -7.29 5.08
CA GLY A 43 28.79 -7.17 6.41
C GLY A 43 28.97 -5.72 6.91
N GLY A 44 29.07 -4.74 6.00
CA GLY A 44 29.15 -3.32 6.36
C GLY A 44 27.79 -2.68 6.62
N GLU A 45 26.74 -3.22 6.01
CA GLU A 45 25.42 -2.64 5.88
C GLU A 45 24.40 -3.30 6.82
N ILE A 46 24.61 -4.58 7.17
CA ILE A 46 23.62 -5.43 7.83
C ILE A 46 23.19 -4.86 9.20
N ALA A 47 24.07 -4.17 9.92
CA ALA A 47 23.75 -3.59 11.21
C ALA A 47 22.70 -2.46 11.09
N ASP A 48 22.89 -1.56 10.13
CA ASP A 48 21.99 -0.44 9.89
C ASP A 48 20.67 -0.93 9.24
N VAL A 49 20.76 -1.91 8.33
CA VAL A 49 19.57 -2.60 7.77
C VAL A 49 18.71 -3.21 8.88
N LYS A 50 19.31 -3.94 9.82
CA LYS A 50 18.60 -4.52 10.99
C LYS A 50 17.89 -3.44 11.81
N ALA A 51 18.59 -2.35 12.12
CA ALA A 51 18.02 -1.25 12.90
C ALA A 51 16.83 -0.61 12.18
N ASN A 52 16.97 -0.35 10.88
CA ASN A 52 15.96 0.34 10.08
C ASN A 52 14.72 -0.51 9.79
N VAL A 53 14.88 -1.83 9.63
CA VAL A 53 13.74 -2.76 9.52
C VAL A 53 12.91 -2.80 10.82
N VAL A 54 13.57 -2.80 11.99
CA VAL A 54 12.87 -2.70 13.29
C VAL A 54 12.19 -1.34 13.44
N THR A 55 12.83 -0.25 12.99
CA THR A 55 12.22 1.09 12.96
C THR A 55 10.95 1.12 12.12
N ILE A 56 10.96 0.52 10.92
CA ILE A 56 9.78 0.43 10.06
C ILE A 56 8.66 -0.32 10.80
N PHE A 57 8.94 -1.52 11.33
CA PHE A 57 7.90 -2.31 12.02
C PHE A 57 7.22 -1.51 13.15
N ASN A 58 8.02 -0.87 14.00
CA ASN A 58 7.48 -0.10 15.13
C ASN A 58 6.68 1.15 14.72
N ALA A 59 6.79 1.58 13.46
CA ALA A 59 6.07 2.73 12.91
C ALA A 59 4.88 2.34 12.03
N LEU A 60 4.66 1.05 11.77
CA LEU A 60 3.48 0.57 11.05
C LEU A 60 2.21 0.73 11.91
N PRO A 61 1.02 0.82 11.27
CA PRO A 61 -0.25 0.86 11.98
C PRO A 61 -0.43 -0.37 12.89
N ALA A 62 -1.16 -0.18 14.00
CA ALA A 62 -1.53 -1.28 14.88
C ALA A 62 -2.27 -2.38 14.09
N GLY A 63 -2.00 -3.65 14.42
CA GLY A 63 -2.53 -4.81 13.70
C GLY A 63 -1.73 -5.22 12.46
N SER A 64 -0.68 -4.48 12.07
CA SER A 64 0.21 -4.91 10.99
C SER A 64 1.07 -6.10 11.42
N HIS A 65 1.18 -7.10 10.54
CA HIS A 65 2.02 -8.27 10.76
C HIS A 65 3.29 -8.14 9.93
N VAL A 66 4.43 -8.46 10.53
CA VAL A 66 5.73 -8.39 9.86
C VAL A 66 6.42 -9.74 9.93
N GLY A 67 6.88 -10.20 8.77
CA GLY A 67 7.58 -11.46 8.57
C GLY A 67 9.01 -11.20 8.10
N LEU A 68 9.89 -12.15 8.38
CA LEU A 68 11.31 -12.05 8.07
C LEU A 68 11.82 -13.31 7.39
N VAL A 69 12.39 -13.12 6.21
CA VAL A 69 13.05 -14.15 5.40
C VAL A 69 14.50 -13.75 5.20
N GLY A 70 15.40 -14.70 5.40
CA GLY A 70 16.81 -14.60 5.06
C GLY A 70 17.09 -15.35 3.76
N TYR A 71 18.09 -14.94 3.00
CA TYR A 71 18.61 -15.69 1.86
C TYR A 71 20.10 -15.38 1.67
N GLY A 72 20.81 -16.14 0.83
CA GLY A 72 22.24 -15.93 0.63
C GLY A 72 23.12 -16.75 1.56
N SER A 73 22.63 -17.07 2.77
CA SER A 73 23.31 -17.91 3.76
C SER A 73 22.46 -19.11 4.18
N SER A 74 23.13 -20.15 4.70
CA SER A 74 22.49 -21.25 5.42
C SER A 74 22.73 -21.04 6.92
N LYS A 75 21.74 -20.57 7.67
CA LYS A 75 21.86 -20.46 9.12
C LYS A 75 21.41 -21.76 9.80
N SER A 76 22.18 -22.19 10.80
CA SER A 76 21.84 -23.33 11.67
C SER A 76 20.48 -23.11 12.35
N GLY A 77 19.44 -23.79 11.87
CA GLY A 77 18.10 -23.77 12.46
C GLY A 77 17.01 -23.17 11.58
N HIS A 78 17.36 -22.55 10.45
CA HIS A 78 16.40 -21.92 9.54
C HIS A 78 16.72 -22.34 8.10
N GLY A 79 16.50 -23.61 7.76
CA GLY A 79 16.59 -24.09 6.38
C GLY A 79 17.83 -24.92 6.03
N THR A 80 17.79 -25.50 4.82
CA THR A 80 18.62 -26.66 4.46
C THR A 80 19.70 -26.43 3.38
N SER A 81 19.84 -25.19 2.88
CA SER A 81 20.88 -24.76 1.93
C SER A 81 20.91 -23.22 1.86
N GLN A 82 21.70 -22.59 0.97
CA GLN A 82 21.66 -21.13 0.71
C GLN A 82 20.31 -20.63 0.13
N ALA A 83 19.25 -21.44 0.22
CA ALA A 83 17.89 -21.11 -0.16
C ALA A 83 17.30 -20.01 0.74
N PRO A 84 16.25 -19.31 0.27
CA PRO A 84 15.43 -18.48 1.12
C PRO A 84 14.88 -19.29 2.30
N HIS A 85 14.86 -18.70 3.49
CA HIS A 85 14.45 -19.38 4.70
C HIS A 85 13.81 -18.45 5.72
N LEU A 86 12.90 -19.00 6.52
CA LEU A 86 12.10 -18.24 7.46
C LEU A 86 12.87 -17.98 8.77
N HIS A 87 13.10 -16.71 9.09
CA HIS A 87 13.54 -16.29 10.44
C HIS A 87 12.34 -16.00 11.34
N SER A 88 11.27 -15.43 10.79
CA SER A 88 10.03 -15.16 11.54
C SER A 88 8.81 -15.25 10.61
N PRO A 89 7.77 -16.03 10.96
CA PRO A 89 6.46 -15.89 10.33
C PRO A 89 5.90 -14.49 10.62
N LEU A 90 4.84 -14.11 9.92
CA LEU A 90 4.12 -12.87 10.15
C LEU A 90 3.71 -12.76 11.63
N THR A 91 4.12 -11.66 12.27
CA THR A 91 3.86 -11.43 13.70
C THR A 91 3.58 -9.96 13.99
N THR A 92 2.73 -9.70 14.99
CA THR A 92 2.53 -8.38 15.58
C THR A 92 3.47 -8.12 16.78
N ASP A 93 4.25 -9.12 17.20
CA ASP A 93 5.16 -9.02 18.36
C ASP A 93 6.51 -8.43 17.95
N SER A 94 6.71 -7.14 18.27
CA SER A 94 7.96 -6.40 18.03
C SER A 94 9.19 -6.98 18.73
N THR A 95 9.01 -7.67 19.86
CA THR A 95 10.12 -8.32 20.58
C THR A 95 10.53 -9.61 19.89
N ALA A 96 9.54 -10.42 19.46
CA ALA A 96 9.81 -11.64 18.69
C ALA A 96 10.47 -11.31 17.35
N PHE A 97 9.95 -10.32 16.63
CA PHE A 97 10.52 -9.87 15.37
C PHE A 97 11.93 -9.31 15.54
N GLN A 98 12.18 -8.47 16.55
CA GLN A 98 13.53 -7.97 16.83
C GLN A 98 14.52 -9.10 17.15
N THR A 99 14.06 -10.14 17.84
CA THR A 99 14.88 -11.34 18.11
C THR A 99 15.27 -12.04 16.81
N ALA A 100 14.32 -12.23 15.88
CA ALA A 100 14.56 -12.80 14.56
C ALA A 100 15.49 -11.91 13.69
N VAL A 101 15.33 -10.59 13.74
CA VAL A 101 16.22 -9.64 13.04
C VAL A 101 17.66 -9.74 13.57
N ASN A 102 17.84 -9.83 14.89
CA ASN A 102 19.17 -9.96 15.48
C ASN A 102 19.89 -11.24 15.03
N GLU A 103 19.10 -12.24 14.68
CA GLU A 103 19.50 -13.58 14.27
C GLU A 103 20.02 -13.68 12.83
N LEU A 104 19.79 -12.66 11.98
CA LEU A 104 20.36 -12.61 10.63
C LEU A 104 21.89 -12.57 10.65
N VAL A 105 22.53 -13.14 9.64
CA VAL A 105 23.99 -13.18 9.48
C VAL A 105 24.43 -12.44 8.20
N ALA A 106 25.74 -12.28 8.01
CA ALA A 106 26.34 -11.73 6.80
C ALA A 106 27.59 -12.56 6.46
N ASN A 107 27.37 -13.83 6.09
CA ASN A 107 28.43 -14.82 5.88
C ASN A 107 28.16 -15.77 4.70
N GLY A 108 27.05 -15.56 4.01
CA GLY A 108 26.64 -16.30 2.83
C GLY A 108 27.37 -15.85 1.56
N GLY A 109 26.87 -16.27 0.40
CA GLY A 109 27.43 -15.83 -0.88
C GLY A 109 26.73 -16.37 -2.12
N PHE A 110 25.44 -16.69 -2.04
CA PHE A 110 24.64 -17.07 -3.20
C PHE A 110 23.24 -16.44 -3.13
N GLU A 111 23.05 -15.31 -3.80
CA GLU A 111 21.87 -14.46 -3.69
C GLU A 111 20.73 -14.85 -4.64
N GLU A 112 19.87 -15.79 -4.24
CA GLU A 112 18.60 -16.06 -4.95
C GLU A 112 17.47 -15.10 -4.54
N GLY A 113 17.70 -13.80 -4.62
CA GLY A 113 16.72 -12.78 -4.21
C GLY A 113 15.36 -12.91 -4.89
N TYR A 114 15.31 -13.24 -6.19
CA TYR A 114 14.03 -13.48 -6.88
C TYR A 114 13.30 -14.73 -6.41
N ARG A 115 14.03 -15.77 -5.98
CA ARG A 115 13.41 -16.94 -5.36
C ARG A 115 12.79 -16.56 -4.01
N ALA A 116 13.48 -15.73 -3.22
CA ALA A 116 12.94 -15.23 -1.96
C ALA A 116 11.64 -14.43 -2.18
N VAL A 117 11.58 -13.61 -3.24
CA VAL A 117 10.34 -12.91 -3.64
C VAL A 117 9.22 -13.90 -4.01
N VAL A 118 9.49 -14.88 -4.86
CA VAL A 118 8.48 -15.86 -5.28
C VAL A 118 7.96 -16.68 -4.09
N GLU A 119 8.85 -17.27 -3.30
CA GLU A 119 8.47 -18.11 -2.16
C GLU A 119 7.66 -17.31 -1.13
N SER A 120 8.13 -16.09 -0.79
CA SER A 120 7.39 -15.22 0.12
C SER A 120 6.08 -14.69 -0.46
N ALA A 121 5.91 -14.58 -1.77
CA ALA A 121 4.62 -14.21 -2.36
C ALA A 121 3.59 -15.35 -2.17
N THR A 122 4.03 -16.60 -2.29
CA THR A 122 3.16 -17.79 -2.23
C THR A 122 2.94 -18.37 -0.82
N ASP A 123 3.15 -17.56 0.23
CA ASP A 123 3.08 -17.95 1.65
C ASP A 123 4.09 -19.02 2.12
N THR A 124 4.82 -19.69 1.23
CA THR A 124 5.63 -20.86 1.57
C THR A 124 7.11 -20.61 1.33
N VAL A 125 7.91 -20.58 2.40
CA VAL A 125 9.37 -20.35 2.37
C VAL A 125 10.08 -21.56 2.97
N ASP A 126 10.92 -22.24 2.18
CA ASP A 126 11.56 -23.54 2.52
C ASP A 126 10.61 -24.59 3.15
N GLY A 127 9.33 -24.58 2.75
CA GLY A 127 8.31 -25.50 3.23
C GLY A 127 7.56 -25.07 4.49
N ASP A 128 7.93 -23.93 5.10
CA ASP A 128 7.23 -23.31 6.22
C ASP A 128 6.31 -22.18 5.72
N SER A 129 5.16 -21.99 6.38
CA SER A 129 4.20 -20.94 6.04
C SER A 129 4.56 -19.62 6.74
N LEU A 130 4.46 -18.50 6.00
CA LEU A 130 4.57 -17.14 6.54
C LEU A 130 3.34 -16.78 7.38
N GLY A 131 2.17 -17.29 7.01
CA GLY A 131 0.90 -17.11 7.70
C GLY A 131 0.17 -15.86 7.25
N PHE A 132 0.08 -15.59 5.93
CA PHE A 132 -0.67 -14.44 5.42
C PHE A 132 -2.09 -14.38 5.98
N THR A 133 -2.49 -13.17 6.35
CA THR A 133 -3.77 -12.92 7.00
C THR A 133 -4.90 -12.64 6.03
N GLY A 134 -4.56 -12.39 4.76
CA GLY A 134 -5.46 -11.85 3.74
C GLY A 134 -5.39 -10.31 3.64
N ALA A 135 -4.73 -9.64 4.60
CA ALA A 135 -4.49 -8.21 4.52
C ALA A 135 -3.58 -7.84 3.34
N PRO A 136 -3.65 -6.60 2.83
CA PRO A 136 -2.77 -6.17 1.75
C PRO A 136 -1.30 -6.31 2.08
N TYR A 137 -0.58 -6.79 1.07
CA TYR A 137 0.72 -7.39 1.23
C TYR A 137 1.83 -6.57 0.57
N CYS A 138 2.85 -6.29 1.36
CA CYS A 138 4.05 -5.57 1.01
C CYS A 138 5.27 -6.49 1.03
N ASN A 139 5.96 -6.62 -0.11
CA ASN A 139 7.12 -7.48 -0.26
C ASN A 139 8.39 -6.63 -0.41
N ILE A 140 9.22 -6.53 0.64
CA ILE A 140 10.43 -5.67 0.66
C ILE A 140 11.70 -6.52 0.50
N LEU A 141 12.42 -6.39 -0.61
CA LEU A 141 13.68 -7.11 -0.89
C LEU A 141 14.86 -6.19 -0.61
N ILE A 142 15.81 -6.64 0.20
CA ILE A 142 17.04 -5.91 0.56
C ILE A 142 18.24 -6.73 0.09
N THR A 143 19.11 -6.13 -0.73
CA THR A 143 20.36 -6.75 -1.23
C THR A 143 21.37 -5.68 -1.62
N ASP A 144 22.66 -5.99 -1.54
CA ASP A 144 23.73 -5.18 -2.10
C ASP A 144 24.19 -5.65 -3.49
N GLU A 145 23.58 -6.69 -4.05
CA GLU A 145 23.99 -7.28 -5.32
C GLU A 145 22.84 -7.95 -6.10
N THR A 146 23.16 -8.71 -7.15
CA THR A 146 22.14 -9.10 -8.15
C THR A 146 21.24 -10.20 -7.60
N PRO A 147 19.90 -10.01 -7.56
CA PRO A 147 18.98 -11.01 -7.01
C PRO A 147 18.76 -12.23 -7.93
N ALA A 148 19.44 -12.27 -9.08
CA ALA A 148 19.23 -13.25 -10.15
C ALA A 148 20.26 -14.39 -10.19
N GLN A 149 20.95 -14.69 -9.09
CA GLN A 149 21.99 -15.74 -9.10
C GLN A 149 21.43 -17.17 -9.25
N GLY A 150 20.11 -17.35 -9.15
CA GLY A 150 19.42 -18.63 -9.23
C GLY A 150 18.80 -18.97 -10.60
N THR A 151 17.91 -19.97 -10.59
CA THR A 151 17.10 -20.32 -11.77
C THR A 151 15.80 -19.52 -11.87
N VAL A 152 15.38 -18.91 -10.76
CA VAL A 152 14.19 -18.06 -10.70
C VAL A 152 14.50 -16.71 -11.32
N THR A 153 13.70 -16.32 -12.31
CA THR A 153 13.89 -15.08 -13.05
C THR A 153 13.07 -13.94 -12.45
N ARG A 154 13.41 -12.70 -12.80
CA ARG A 154 12.58 -11.53 -12.54
C ARG A 154 11.14 -11.70 -13.03
N GLN A 155 10.94 -12.35 -14.18
CA GLN A 155 9.59 -12.56 -14.71
C GLN A 155 8.78 -13.48 -13.79
N ASN A 156 9.40 -14.50 -13.19
CA ASN A 156 8.72 -15.36 -12.22
C ASN A 156 8.32 -14.57 -10.96
N ALA A 157 9.17 -13.65 -10.51
CA ALA A 157 8.83 -12.76 -9.41
C ALA A 157 7.67 -11.81 -9.76
N ILE A 158 7.63 -11.26 -10.98
CA ILE A 158 6.50 -10.45 -11.47
C ILE A 158 5.23 -11.29 -11.47
N ASP A 159 5.25 -12.47 -12.09
CA ASP A 159 4.07 -13.33 -12.21
C ASP A 159 3.52 -13.73 -10.83
N ALA A 160 4.40 -14.06 -9.89
CA ALA A 160 4.00 -14.42 -8.52
C ALA A 160 3.41 -13.22 -7.76
N MET A 161 4.07 -12.07 -7.78
CA MET A 161 3.60 -10.88 -7.07
C MET A 161 2.27 -10.36 -7.64
N THR A 162 2.11 -10.35 -8.97
CA THR A 162 0.86 -9.92 -9.61
C THR A 162 -0.28 -10.91 -9.37
N ALA A 163 -0.02 -12.21 -9.31
CA ALA A 163 -1.05 -13.21 -9.01
C ALA A 163 -1.63 -13.05 -7.59
N GLU A 164 -0.79 -12.68 -6.63
CA GLU A 164 -1.17 -12.51 -5.22
C GLU A 164 -1.52 -11.06 -4.85
N GLY A 165 -1.53 -10.13 -5.82
CA GLY A 165 -1.87 -8.72 -5.59
C GLY A 165 -0.90 -7.98 -4.65
N GLY A 166 0.33 -8.48 -4.49
CA GLY A 166 1.32 -7.88 -3.59
C GLY A 166 2.08 -6.71 -4.22
N ILE A 167 2.55 -5.78 -3.38
CA ILE A 167 3.33 -4.60 -3.80
C ILE A 167 4.81 -4.82 -3.48
N PHE A 168 5.68 -4.72 -4.50
CA PHE A 168 7.11 -4.95 -4.36
C PHE A 168 7.91 -3.67 -4.08
N PHE A 169 8.73 -3.70 -3.04
CA PHE A 169 9.74 -2.69 -2.78
C PHE A 169 11.14 -3.29 -2.84
N GLY A 170 12.04 -2.61 -3.55
CA GLY A 170 13.44 -3.03 -3.65
C GLY A 170 14.38 -2.03 -2.99
N ILE A 171 15.18 -2.46 -2.02
CA ILE A 171 16.22 -1.66 -1.37
C ILE A 171 17.56 -2.21 -1.82
N MET A 172 18.22 -1.50 -2.73
CA MET A 172 19.42 -1.99 -3.41
C MET A 172 20.32 -0.86 -3.91
N PRO A 173 21.58 -1.13 -4.27
CA PRO A 173 22.42 -0.15 -4.97
C PRO A 173 21.76 0.35 -6.25
N SER A 174 21.92 1.64 -6.54
CA SER A 174 21.29 2.29 -7.70
C SER A 174 21.71 1.68 -9.04
N GLY A 175 22.88 1.04 -9.09
CA GLY A 175 23.34 0.28 -10.26
C GLY A 175 22.44 -0.91 -10.65
N LEU A 176 21.63 -1.41 -9.71
CA LEU A 176 20.73 -2.55 -9.92
C LEU A 176 19.30 -2.14 -10.27
N PHE A 177 18.99 -0.83 -10.25
CA PHE A 177 17.62 -0.37 -10.48
C PHE A 177 17.10 -0.77 -11.85
N THR A 178 17.94 -0.75 -12.88
CA THR A 178 17.52 -1.18 -14.24
C THR A 178 17.08 -2.64 -14.26
N GLU A 179 17.63 -3.47 -13.39
CA GLU A 179 17.25 -4.87 -13.26
C GLU A 179 15.91 -5.01 -12.51
N ALA A 180 15.74 -4.34 -11.37
CA ALA A 180 14.55 -4.52 -10.54
C ALA A 180 13.35 -3.64 -10.93
N GLN A 181 13.54 -2.56 -11.70
CA GLN A 181 12.48 -1.58 -12.00
C GLN A 181 11.23 -2.21 -12.61
N PRO A 182 11.32 -3.15 -13.58
CA PRO A 182 10.13 -3.77 -14.15
C PRO A 182 9.27 -4.53 -13.13
N LEU A 183 9.86 -5.04 -12.04
CA LEU A 183 9.10 -5.68 -10.97
C LEU A 183 8.37 -4.65 -10.10
N ALA A 184 9.07 -3.57 -9.70
CA ALA A 184 8.44 -2.48 -8.97
C ALA A 184 7.29 -1.84 -9.77
N ASP A 185 7.49 -1.57 -11.06
CA ASP A 185 6.47 -0.99 -11.94
C ASP A 185 5.24 -1.90 -12.08
N ALA A 186 5.44 -3.21 -12.21
CA ALA A 186 4.35 -4.18 -12.40
C ALA A 186 3.45 -4.34 -11.17
N THR A 187 3.95 -3.98 -9.98
CA THR A 187 3.24 -4.17 -8.70
C THR A 187 2.84 -2.85 -8.04
N GLY A 188 3.00 -1.71 -8.72
CA GLY A 188 2.75 -0.38 -8.11
C GLY A 188 3.73 -0.01 -6.98
N GLY A 189 4.90 -0.64 -6.97
CA GLY A 189 5.92 -0.50 -5.94
C GLY A 189 7.05 0.47 -6.31
N GLN A 190 8.12 0.49 -5.52
CA GLN A 190 9.21 1.46 -5.69
C GLN A 190 10.59 0.88 -5.35
N LEU A 191 11.65 1.51 -5.88
CA LEU A 191 13.03 1.19 -5.58
C LEU A 191 13.70 2.29 -4.74
N PHE A 192 14.47 1.86 -3.75
CA PHE A 192 15.21 2.70 -2.82
C PHE A 192 16.69 2.36 -2.84
N ASN A 193 17.52 3.39 -2.67
CA ASN A 193 18.95 3.21 -2.64
C ASN A 193 19.38 2.65 -1.27
N LEU A 194 20.08 1.52 -1.26
CA LEU A 194 20.54 0.86 -0.03
C LEU A 194 21.37 1.78 0.87
N ALA A 195 22.29 2.57 0.32
CA ALA A 195 23.11 3.50 1.11
C ALA A 195 22.27 4.64 1.72
N SER A 196 21.23 5.09 1.03
CA SER A 196 20.30 6.08 1.59
C SER A 196 19.42 5.46 2.68
N PHE A 197 19.01 4.21 2.49
CA PHE A 197 18.22 3.47 3.48
C PHE A 197 18.97 3.22 4.77
N GLN A 198 20.28 2.96 4.74
CA GLN A 198 21.11 2.80 5.95
C GLN A 198 21.06 4.05 6.85
N GLU A 199 21.05 5.23 6.22
CA GLU A 199 21.03 6.51 6.94
C GLU A 199 19.62 6.90 7.41
N ASP A 200 18.58 6.59 6.62
CA ASP A 200 17.21 6.98 6.89
C ASP A 200 16.17 6.01 6.28
N ALA A 201 15.40 5.36 7.16
CA ALA A 201 14.31 4.46 6.78
C ALA A 201 13.03 5.17 6.35
N THR A 202 12.90 6.47 6.63
CA THR A 202 11.64 7.24 6.47
C THR A 202 11.07 7.16 5.05
N PRO A 203 11.86 7.33 3.96
CA PRO A 203 11.30 7.27 2.61
C PRO A 203 10.69 5.90 2.25
N VAL A 204 11.26 4.82 2.77
CA VAL A 204 10.73 3.46 2.58
C VAL A 204 9.43 3.31 3.37
N LEU A 205 9.43 3.72 4.64
CA LEU A 205 8.23 3.69 5.48
C LEU A 205 7.09 4.47 4.84
N GLU A 206 7.34 5.70 4.37
CA GLU A 206 6.34 6.54 3.71
C GLU A 206 5.76 5.85 2.48
N ALA A 207 6.57 5.17 1.68
CA ALA A 207 6.09 4.47 0.49
C ALA A 207 5.30 3.20 0.83
N VAL A 208 5.72 2.45 1.86
CA VAL A 208 4.97 1.29 2.37
C VAL A 208 3.60 1.71 2.90
N LEU A 209 3.54 2.78 3.70
CA LEU A 209 2.29 3.36 4.17
C LEU A 209 1.45 3.88 2.98
N THR A 210 2.06 4.52 2.00
CA THR A 210 1.30 5.05 0.86
C THR A 210 0.72 3.95 -0.01
N ALA A 211 1.47 2.88 -0.29
CA ALA A 211 1.06 1.88 -1.26
C ALA A 211 0.26 0.74 -0.61
N CYS A 212 0.78 0.14 0.45
CA CYS A 212 0.17 -1.05 1.06
C CYS A 212 -0.94 -0.71 2.04
N VAL A 213 -0.78 0.38 2.81
CA VAL A 213 -1.82 0.78 3.76
C VAL A 213 -3.00 1.45 3.03
N ALA A 214 -2.78 2.16 1.92
CA ALA A 214 -3.88 2.62 1.06
C ALA A 214 -4.57 1.46 0.31
N ALA A 215 -3.84 0.41 -0.08
CA ALA A 215 -4.44 -0.82 -0.58
C ALA A 215 -5.36 -1.46 0.47
N ALA A 216 -4.97 -1.40 1.75
CA ALA A 216 -5.71 -1.86 2.94
C ALA A 216 -6.81 -0.94 3.44
N ALA A 217 -7.13 0.15 2.73
CA ALA A 217 -8.29 0.94 3.07
C ALA A 217 -9.54 0.04 3.00
N PRO A 218 -10.23 -0.24 4.12
CA PRO A 218 -11.39 -1.13 4.13
C PRO A 218 -12.55 -0.54 3.33
N VAL A 219 -12.50 0.76 3.08
CA VAL A 219 -13.53 1.50 2.38
C VAL A 219 -13.07 1.80 0.96
N LYS A 220 -13.67 1.12 -0.01
CA LYS A 220 -13.57 1.47 -1.42
C LYS A 220 -14.78 2.31 -1.82
N VAL A 221 -14.57 3.24 -2.74
CA VAL A 221 -15.63 4.15 -3.20
C VAL A 221 -15.60 4.28 -4.70
N ASP A 222 -16.78 4.45 -5.29
CA ASP A 222 -16.95 4.79 -6.70
C ASP A 222 -17.86 6.01 -6.82
N ILE A 223 -17.34 7.09 -7.40
CA ILE A 223 -18.12 8.28 -7.70
C ILE A 223 -18.78 8.05 -9.05
N LYS A 224 -20.11 8.09 -9.12
CA LYS A 224 -20.89 7.75 -10.31
C LYS A 224 -20.67 6.30 -10.79
N PRO A 225 -21.19 5.33 -10.02
CA PRO A 225 -21.32 3.93 -10.44
C PRO A 225 -21.60 3.74 -11.93
N THR A 226 -20.82 2.86 -12.57
CA THR A 226 -20.85 2.52 -14.01
C THR A 226 -20.38 3.62 -14.97
N SER A 227 -19.66 4.63 -14.47
CA SER A 227 -19.07 5.70 -15.26
C SER A 227 -17.57 5.75 -15.01
N CYS A 228 -16.76 5.75 -16.06
CA CYS A 228 -15.35 6.14 -15.98
C CYS A 228 -14.90 6.68 -17.34
N PRO A 229 -14.38 7.92 -17.44
CA PRO A 229 -14.16 8.90 -16.38
C PRO A 229 -15.44 9.39 -15.69
N ASN A 230 -15.29 10.02 -14.51
CA ASN A 230 -16.38 10.61 -13.74
C ASN A 230 -16.53 12.12 -13.96
N PRO A 231 -17.33 12.59 -14.92
CA PRO A 231 -17.37 14.00 -15.29
C PRO A 231 -18.07 14.88 -14.23
N LEU A 232 -17.47 15.99 -13.83
CA LEU A 232 -18.12 17.07 -13.09
C LEU A 232 -17.97 18.38 -13.87
N LYS A 233 -19.08 18.94 -14.35
CA LYS A 233 -19.08 20.33 -14.81
C LYS A 233 -19.22 21.24 -13.59
N MET A 234 -18.36 22.22 -13.40
CA MET A 234 -18.40 23.11 -12.22
C MET A 234 -19.70 23.91 -12.13
N THR A 235 -20.39 24.08 -13.26
CA THR A 235 -21.70 24.75 -13.36
C THR A 235 -22.90 23.81 -13.27
N GLN A 236 -22.72 22.49 -13.16
CA GLN A 236 -23.84 21.56 -13.14
C GLN A 236 -24.67 21.68 -11.87
N LYS A 237 -25.96 21.37 -12.01
CA LYS A 237 -26.91 21.27 -10.90
C LYS A 237 -27.35 19.82 -10.75
N GLY A 238 -27.93 19.53 -9.58
CA GLY A 238 -28.42 18.20 -9.24
C GLY A 238 -27.47 17.49 -8.29
N VAL A 239 -27.47 16.16 -8.37
CA VAL A 239 -26.75 15.32 -7.42
C VAL A 239 -25.63 14.53 -8.09
N ILE A 240 -24.57 14.28 -7.34
CA ILE A 240 -23.51 13.33 -7.69
C ILE A 240 -23.83 12.03 -6.95
N PRO A 241 -24.16 10.95 -7.66
CA PRO A 241 -24.24 9.63 -7.03
C PRO A 241 -22.84 9.14 -6.66
N VAL A 242 -22.71 8.53 -5.50
CA VAL A 242 -21.50 7.87 -5.00
C VAL A 242 -21.92 6.54 -4.40
N ALA A 243 -21.08 5.52 -4.48
CA ALA A 243 -21.24 4.27 -3.75
C ALA A 243 -20.02 4.06 -2.86
N ILE A 244 -20.24 3.76 -1.59
CA ILE A 244 -19.23 3.11 -0.74
C ILE A 244 -19.46 1.62 -0.89
N LEU A 245 -18.44 0.91 -1.35
CA LEU A 245 -18.59 -0.44 -1.88
C LEU A 245 -18.47 -1.49 -0.78
N GLY A 246 -19.36 -2.46 -0.81
CA GLY A 246 -19.25 -3.64 0.04
C GLY A 246 -18.23 -4.62 -0.50
N SER A 247 -17.76 -5.52 0.35
CA SER A 247 -16.93 -6.65 -0.06
C SER A 247 -17.10 -7.80 0.93
N GLU A 248 -16.39 -8.91 0.70
CA GLU A 248 -16.28 -10.00 1.67
C GLU A 248 -15.74 -9.52 3.03
N GLU A 249 -14.89 -8.50 3.01
CA GLU A 249 -14.16 -8.00 4.17
C GLU A 249 -14.78 -6.72 4.76
N PHE A 250 -15.73 -6.08 4.06
CA PHE A 250 -16.32 -4.82 4.48
C PHE A 250 -17.85 -4.80 4.36
N ASP A 251 -18.52 -4.85 5.51
CA ASP A 251 -19.97 -4.69 5.64
C ASP A 251 -20.34 -3.20 5.74
N VAL A 252 -20.87 -2.64 4.65
CA VAL A 252 -21.32 -1.25 4.56
C VAL A 252 -22.44 -0.90 5.55
N SER A 253 -23.14 -1.88 6.12
CA SER A 253 -24.20 -1.64 7.12
C SER A 253 -23.67 -1.08 8.43
N ARG A 254 -22.35 -1.18 8.65
CA ARG A 254 -21.65 -0.64 9.82
C ARG A 254 -21.26 0.81 9.68
N ILE A 255 -21.38 1.39 8.48
CA ILE A 255 -21.15 2.82 8.25
C ILE A 255 -22.24 3.62 8.96
N LEU A 256 -21.86 4.77 9.51
CA LEU A 256 -22.77 5.77 10.06
C LEU A 256 -23.06 6.79 8.94
N PRO A 257 -24.15 6.67 8.16
CA PRO A 257 -24.31 7.41 6.90
C PRO A 257 -24.39 8.94 7.10
N ASP A 258 -24.91 9.38 8.24
CA ASP A 258 -25.03 10.79 8.60
C ASP A 258 -23.67 11.47 8.87
N THR A 259 -22.60 10.69 8.99
CA THR A 259 -21.23 11.21 9.14
C THR A 259 -20.52 11.39 7.81
N VAL A 260 -21.09 10.86 6.72
CA VAL A 260 -20.39 10.77 5.44
C VAL A 260 -20.37 12.12 4.72
N LYS A 261 -19.17 12.55 4.35
CA LYS A 261 -18.88 13.81 3.66
C LYS A 261 -18.08 13.55 2.39
N MET A 262 -18.29 14.39 1.38
CA MET A 262 -17.53 14.40 0.12
C MET A 262 -16.82 15.74 -0.04
N ALA A 263 -15.60 15.72 -0.59
CA ALA A 263 -14.77 16.90 -0.82
C ALA A 263 -14.64 17.79 0.43
N GLY A 264 -14.34 17.17 1.57
CA GLY A 264 -14.18 17.84 2.86
C GLY A 264 -15.49 17.99 3.65
N ASP A 265 -16.44 18.79 3.15
CA ASP A 265 -17.59 19.25 3.96
C ASP A 265 -18.98 19.07 3.33
N CYS A 266 -19.09 18.43 2.16
CA CYS A 266 -20.40 18.22 1.55
C CYS A 266 -21.07 16.97 2.11
N GLU A 267 -22.09 17.16 2.95
CA GLU A 267 -22.89 16.07 3.53
C GLU A 267 -23.75 15.35 2.49
N ALA A 268 -24.00 14.06 2.73
CA ALA A 268 -24.90 13.27 1.90
C ALA A 268 -26.35 13.73 2.06
N LEU A 269 -27.06 13.93 0.95
CA LEU A 269 -28.46 14.37 0.95
C LEU A 269 -29.44 13.21 1.21
N ARG A 270 -29.06 12.01 0.76
CA ARG A 270 -29.84 10.78 0.85
C ARG A 270 -28.92 9.59 0.64
N TRP A 271 -29.32 8.46 1.18
CA TRP A 271 -28.61 7.20 1.04
C TRP A 271 -29.58 6.01 0.93
N SER A 272 -29.08 4.90 0.39
CA SER A 272 -29.77 3.62 0.27
C SER A 272 -28.75 2.49 0.10
N TYR A 273 -29.13 1.27 0.45
CA TYR A 273 -28.33 0.07 0.17
C TYR A 273 -28.73 -0.53 -1.17
N GLU A 274 -27.77 -0.70 -2.08
CA GLU A 274 -27.96 -1.26 -3.42
C GLU A 274 -26.61 -1.74 -3.94
N ASP A 275 -26.56 -2.88 -4.62
CA ASP A 275 -25.38 -3.37 -5.34
C ASP A 275 -25.31 -2.67 -6.70
N VAL A 276 -24.32 -1.78 -6.89
CA VAL A 276 -24.27 -0.88 -8.06
C VAL A 276 -22.92 -0.81 -8.76
N ALA A 277 -21.80 -1.16 -8.11
CA ALA A 277 -20.47 -1.02 -8.67
C ALA A 277 -19.49 -2.08 -8.14
N THR A 278 -18.42 -2.30 -8.91
CA THR A 278 -17.26 -3.12 -8.50
C THR A 278 -16.12 -2.20 -8.10
N PRO A 279 -15.33 -2.49 -7.04
CA PRO A 279 -14.15 -1.70 -6.69
C PRO A 279 -13.13 -1.53 -7.81
N TYR A 280 -12.48 -0.37 -7.82
CA TYR A 280 -11.33 -0.12 -8.70
C TYR A 280 -10.03 -0.55 -8.01
N ASP A 281 -9.36 -1.57 -8.56
CA ASP A 281 -8.14 -2.15 -7.98
C ASP A 281 -6.84 -1.68 -8.66
N GLY A 282 -6.92 -0.78 -9.64
CA GLY A 282 -5.76 -0.37 -10.45
C GLY A 282 -4.80 0.64 -9.81
N GLY A 283 -5.10 1.13 -8.60
CA GLY A 283 -4.33 2.18 -7.92
C GLY A 283 -4.39 3.55 -8.63
N PHE A 284 -3.88 4.59 -7.97
CA PHE A 284 -3.85 5.95 -8.50
C PHE A 284 -2.40 6.37 -8.80
N SER A 285 -2.16 6.95 -9.97
CA SER A 285 -0.84 7.45 -10.33
C SER A 285 -0.64 8.91 -9.89
N GLU A 286 0.60 9.38 -9.99
CA GLU A 286 0.96 10.77 -9.76
C GLU A 286 1.67 11.35 -11.01
N PRO A 287 1.02 12.28 -11.76
CA PRO A 287 -0.31 12.83 -11.54
C PRO A 287 -1.43 11.85 -11.93
N VAL A 288 -2.52 11.87 -11.16
CA VAL A 288 -3.71 11.03 -11.39
C VAL A 288 -4.29 11.19 -12.79
N LEU A 289 -4.74 10.09 -13.40
CA LEU A 289 -5.32 10.06 -14.74
C LEU A 289 -6.85 9.95 -14.68
N GLU A 290 -7.56 10.58 -15.63
CA GLU A 290 -9.03 10.62 -15.63
C GLU A 290 -9.73 9.25 -15.74
N ASN A 291 -8.98 8.20 -16.09
CA ASN A 291 -9.44 6.83 -16.27
C ASN A 291 -8.96 5.86 -15.17
N GLU A 292 -8.39 6.37 -14.09
CA GLU A 292 -8.07 5.59 -12.88
C GLU A 292 -9.33 5.46 -12.01
N CYS A 293 -10.36 4.86 -12.59
CA CYS A 293 -11.67 4.56 -12.02
C CYS A 293 -12.24 3.31 -12.71
N THR A 294 -13.42 2.84 -12.27
CA THR A 294 -14.08 1.67 -12.85
C THR A 294 -15.39 2.04 -13.56
N ALA A 295 -15.74 1.27 -14.58
CA ALA A 295 -17.07 1.32 -15.21
C ALA A 295 -17.85 0.01 -14.99
N GLU A 296 -17.29 -0.89 -14.19
CA GLU A 296 -17.93 -2.16 -13.83
C GLU A 296 -19.12 -1.90 -12.90
N GLY A 297 -20.16 -2.72 -13.06
CA GLY A 297 -21.42 -2.57 -12.35
C GLY A 297 -21.49 -3.45 -11.11
N ALA A 298 -22.70 -3.84 -10.74
CA ALA A 298 -22.97 -4.72 -9.61
C ALA A 298 -22.10 -5.99 -9.59
N ASP A 299 -21.52 -6.31 -8.44
CA ASP A 299 -20.57 -7.40 -8.23
C ASP A 299 -21.06 -8.49 -7.25
N GLY A 300 -22.26 -8.31 -6.69
CA GLY A 300 -22.86 -9.22 -5.73
C GLY A 300 -22.71 -8.79 -4.28
N TRP A 301 -21.98 -7.71 -3.99
CA TRP A 301 -21.88 -7.12 -2.66
C TRP A 301 -22.81 -5.91 -2.52
N THR A 302 -23.31 -5.70 -1.30
CA THR A 302 -24.21 -4.55 -1.06
C THR A 302 -23.39 -3.29 -0.87
N ASP A 303 -23.70 -2.23 -1.62
CA ASP A 303 -23.06 -0.93 -1.46
C ASP A 303 -23.93 0.04 -0.66
N LEU A 304 -23.30 0.98 0.04
CA LEU A 304 -23.97 2.17 0.56
C LEU A 304 -23.95 3.25 -0.52
N THR A 305 -25.07 3.39 -1.23
CA THR A 305 -25.25 4.44 -2.22
C THR A 305 -25.63 5.76 -1.55
N LEU A 306 -24.96 6.84 -1.92
CA LEU A 306 -25.11 8.19 -1.39
C LEU A 306 -25.34 9.17 -2.53
N LYS A 307 -25.98 10.31 -2.24
CA LYS A 307 -26.21 11.38 -3.23
C LYS A 307 -25.76 12.71 -2.65
N PHE A 308 -24.78 13.34 -3.28
CA PHE A 308 -24.20 14.62 -2.84
C PHE A 308 -24.66 15.79 -3.71
N ASN A 309 -24.71 17.00 -3.16
CA ASN A 309 -25.03 18.19 -3.93
C ASN A 309 -23.86 18.59 -4.84
N SER A 310 -24.07 18.57 -6.16
CA SER A 310 -23.02 18.91 -7.14
C SER A 310 -22.44 20.31 -6.98
N GLN A 311 -23.23 21.29 -6.55
CA GLN A 311 -22.79 22.67 -6.36
C GLN A 311 -21.99 22.85 -5.08
N CYS A 312 -22.29 22.07 -4.03
CA CYS A 312 -21.45 22.02 -2.84
C CYS A 312 -20.06 21.52 -3.22
N VAL A 313 -19.99 20.35 -3.88
CA VAL A 313 -18.73 19.72 -4.27
C VAL A 313 -17.92 20.64 -5.20
N ALA A 314 -18.55 21.19 -6.24
CA ALA A 314 -17.87 22.15 -7.12
C ALA A 314 -17.35 23.39 -6.36
N GLY A 315 -18.07 23.86 -5.34
CA GLY A 315 -17.63 24.96 -4.48
C GLY A 315 -16.37 24.67 -3.66
N GLN A 316 -16.12 23.41 -3.31
CA GLN A 316 -14.93 22.98 -2.55
C GLN A 316 -13.69 22.83 -3.42
N LEU A 317 -13.84 22.58 -4.73
CA LEU A 317 -12.71 22.27 -5.62
C LEU A 317 -12.00 23.51 -6.20
N GLY A 318 -12.59 24.70 -6.08
CA GLY A 318 -11.98 25.93 -6.60
C GLY A 318 -11.88 25.96 -8.14
N GLU A 319 -10.86 26.64 -8.66
CA GLU A 319 -10.63 26.73 -10.11
C GLU A 319 -10.07 25.41 -10.68
N VAL A 320 -10.51 25.05 -11.87
CA VAL A 320 -10.16 23.79 -12.55
C VAL A 320 -9.83 24.06 -14.02
N ASN A 321 -9.01 23.19 -14.60
CA ASN A 321 -8.75 23.17 -16.03
C ASN A 321 -9.69 22.20 -16.76
N GLU A 322 -9.81 22.37 -18.07
CA GLU A 322 -10.56 21.44 -18.92
C GLU A 322 -9.96 20.03 -18.82
N ARG A 323 -10.79 19.05 -18.43
CA ARG A 323 -10.41 17.64 -18.23
C ARG A 323 -9.34 17.42 -17.17
N GLU A 324 -9.26 18.29 -16.17
CA GLU A 324 -8.41 18.06 -15.02
C GLU A 324 -8.91 16.85 -14.22
N ALA A 325 -8.05 15.85 -14.02
CA ALA A 325 -8.34 14.72 -13.13
C ALA A 325 -7.95 15.11 -11.70
N ARG A 326 -8.82 14.82 -10.72
CA ARG A 326 -8.52 14.97 -9.30
C ARG A 326 -9.09 13.80 -8.52
N LEU A 327 -8.34 13.35 -7.52
CA LEU A 327 -8.87 12.52 -6.43
C LEU A 327 -9.81 13.36 -5.58
N ILE A 328 -11.02 12.86 -5.41
CA ILE A 328 -12.03 13.49 -4.56
C ILE A 328 -12.26 12.59 -3.35
N SER A 329 -11.99 13.13 -2.17
CA SER A 329 -12.14 12.37 -0.94
C SER A 329 -13.59 12.24 -0.50
N ILE A 330 -13.90 11.07 0.06
CA ILE A 330 -15.10 10.74 0.81
C ILE A 330 -14.64 10.26 2.17
N SER A 331 -15.16 10.88 3.23
CA SER A 331 -14.84 10.53 4.60
C SER A 331 -16.10 10.27 5.41
N GLY A 332 -15.96 9.61 6.55
CA GLY A 332 -17.07 9.32 7.45
C GLY A 332 -16.62 8.47 8.62
N LYS A 333 -17.56 7.75 9.23
CA LYS A 333 -17.30 6.81 10.31
C LYS A 333 -18.04 5.49 10.10
N TYR A 334 -17.46 4.42 10.61
CA TYR A 334 -18.11 3.11 10.71
C TYR A 334 -17.80 2.47 12.07
N LEU A 335 -18.54 1.42 12.42
CA LEU A 335 -18.29 0.62 13.62
C LEU A 335 -17.36 -0.55 13.30
N ASN A 336 -16.22 -0.68 13.99
CA ASN A 336 -15.35 -1.86 13.90
C ASN A 336 -15.95 -3.06 14.66
N ASP A 337 -15.36 -4.25 14.58
CA ASP A 337 -15.86 -5.48 15.24
C ASP A 337 -16.08 -5.37 16.75
N GLU A 338 -15.42 -4.43 17.41
CA GLU A 338 -15.55 -4.13 18.83
C GLU A 338 -16.67 -3.10 19.13
N ASN A 339 -17.37 -2.62 18.11
CA ASN A 339 -18.37 -1.55 18.11
C ASN A 339 -17.85 -0.17 18.49
N GLU A 340 -16.59 0.10 18.16
CA GLU A 340 -15.99 1.42 18.30
C GLU A 340 -16.14 2.22 16.99
N GLU A 341 -16.36 3.52 17.11
CA GLU A 341 -16.37 4.42 15.95
C GLU A 341 -14.96 4.60 15.42
N VAL A 342 -14.75 4.18 14.17
CA VAL A 342 -13.52 4.37 13.42
C VAL A 342 -13.83 5.34 12.28
N GLU A 343 -12.97 6.33 12.08
CA GLU A 343 -13.10 7.22 10.93
C GLU A 343 -12.75 6.46 9.65
N PHE A 344 -13.21 6.93 8.50
CA PHE A 344 -12.68 6.48 7.22
C PHE A 344 -12.43 7.62 6.26
N GLU A 345 -11.49 7.42 5.35
CA GLU A 345 -11.28 8.25 4.17
C GLU A 345 -10.97 7.33 2.99
N ALA A 346 -11.64 7.60 1.87
CA ALA A 346 -11.50 6.91 0.61
C ALA A 346 -11.58 7.94 -0.52
N SER A 347 -11.12 7.60 -1.71
CA SER A 347 -11.14 8.53 -2.84
C SER A 347 -11.45 7.82 -4.14
N ASP A 348 -12.02 8.58 -5.07
CA ASP A 348 -12.15 8.19 -6.47
C ASP A 348 -11.89 9.42 -7.37
N VAL A 349 -11.59 9.15 -8.64
CA VAL A 349 -11.13 10.17 -9.58
C VAL A 349 -12.30 10.81 -10.30
N MET A 350 -12.38 12.14 -10.23
CA MET A 350 -13.29 12.92 -11.07
C MET A 350 -12.55 13.66 -12.18
N ARG A 351 -13.16 13.67 -13.36
CA ARG A 351 -12.77 14.53 -14.49
C ARG A 351 -13.53 15.86 -14.40
N LEU A 352 -12.83 16.92 -14.10
CA LEU A 352 -13.37 18.26 -13.90
C LEU A 352 -13.44 19.03 -15.23
N MET A 353 -14.53 19.78 -15.41
CA MET A 353 -14.75 20.65 -16.56
C MET A 353 -15.28 22.00 -16.05
N PRO A 354 -14.67 23.13 -16.43
CA PRO A 354 -15.10 24.47 -16.03
C PRO A 354 -16.60 24.78 -16.24
#